data_AF-A0A183U3V6-F1
#
_entry.id   AF-A0A183U3V6-F1
#
_cell.length_a   1.000
_cell.length_b   1.000
_cell.length_c   1.000
_cell.angle_alpha   90.00
_cell.angle_beta   90.00
_cell.angle_gamma   90.00
#
_symmetry.space_group_name_H-M   'P 1'
#
loop_
_entity.id
_entity.type
_entity.pdbx_description
1 polymer ?
#
loop_
_entity_poly.entity_id
_entity_poly.type
_entity_poly.pdbx_seq_one_letter_code
_entity_poly.pdbx_strand_id
1 'polypeptide(L)'
;LGSEKKCGHMGGKVLIPTEQHIRHLNAARLAADNINDVNLSDIDERDHPYIDRQAGRTTEGFCRLKNETALKYCIERAISYAPYCDLIWMETSHPTLSDAKEFAEGVRKVYPDKLFAYNCSPSFNWRKHLRPVDLEKFQKELGAMGFKYQFITLAGFHCNSFSVYDLARKYRERGMAAYSELQENEFDSEKL
;
A
#
# COMPACT_ATOMS: atom_id res chain seq x y z
N LEU A 1 -11.33 2.18 19.67
CA LEU A 1 -11.28 3.39 18.81
C LEU A 1 -10.67 3.03 17.47
N GLY A 2 -11.09 3.67 16.37
CA GLY A 2 -10.62 3.33 15.01
C GLY A 2 -11.10 4.27 13.89
N SER A 3 -11.49 5.50 14.22
CA SER A 3 -12.05 6.48 13.27
C SER A 3 -11.02 6.98 12.25
N GLU A 4 -9.75 7.07 12.61
CA GLU A 4 -8.71 7.76 11.83
C GLU A 4 -8.11 6.96 10.67
N LYS A 5 -8.91 6.08 10.03
CA LYS A 5 -8.50 5.41 8.80
C LYS A 5 -8.44 6.40 7.65
N LYS A 6 -7.26 6.62 7.08
CA LYS A 6 -7.01 7.51 5.93
C LYS A 6 -6.43 6.70 4.76
N CYS A 7 -6.19 7.31 3.60
CA CYS A 7 -5.38 6.68 2.56
C CYS A 7 -3.92 6.60 3.03
N GLY A 8 -3.17 5.57 2.61
CA GLY A 8 -1.77 5.41 3.00
C GLY A 8 -0.87 6.58 2.57
N HIS A 9 -1.28 7.34 1.55
CA HIS A 9 -0.58 8.50 1.01
C HIS A 9 -1.03 9.84 1.63
N MET A 10 -1.95 9.82 2.61
CA MET A 10 -2.40 11.01 3.33
C MET A 10 -1.63 11.19 4.65
N GLY A 11 -1.46 12.46 5.06
CA GLY A 11 -0.99 12.81 6.40
C GLY A 11 -2.02 12.51 7.50
N GLY A 12 -1.58 12.56 8.76
CA GLY A 12 -2.47 12.37 9.91
C GLY A 12 -2.93 10.92 10.15
N LYS A 13 -2.23 9.92 9.60
CA LYS A 13 -2.45 8.51 9.93
C LYS A 13 -2.09 8.24 11.39
N VAL A 14 -2.99 7.60 12.14
CA VAL A 14 -2.72 7.09 13.49
C VAL A 14 -2.52 5.57 13.40
N LEU A 15 -1.49 5.04 14.06
CA LEU A 15 -1.25 3.60 14.14
C LEU A 15 -1.86 3.02 15.43
N ILE A 16 -2.49 1.86 15.32
CA ILE A 16 -2.79 0.99 16.46
C ILE A 16 -1.51 0.27 16.94
N PRO A 17 -1.45 -0.21 18.20
CA PRO A 17 -0.34 -1.03 18.70
C PRO A 17 -0.13 -2.33 17.91
N THR A 18 1.09 -2.88 17.97
CA THR A 18 1.51 -4.05 17.19
C THR A 18 0.68 -5.29 17.54
N GLU A 19 0.46 -5.57 18.82
CA GLU A 19 -0.41 -6.66 19.29
C GLU A 19 -1.89 -6.47 18.90
N GLN A 20 -2.36 -5.22 18.76
CA GLN A 20 -3.74 -5.00 18.29
C GLN A 20 -3.86 -5.40 16.81
N HIS A 21 -2.83 -5.11 16.00
CA HIS A 21 -2.81 -5.55 14.60
C HIS A 21 -2.64 -7.07 14.47
N ILE A 22 -1.81 -7.70 15.31
CA ILE A 22 -1.70 -9.17 15.40
C ILE A 22 -3.06 -9.80 15.73
N ARG A 23 -3.82 -9.23 16.68
CA ARG A 23 -5.20 -9.68 16.95
C ARG A 23 -6.15 -9.49 15.76
N HIS A 24 -5.99 -8.45 14.95
CA HIS A 24 -6.77 -8.32 13.70
C HIS A 24 -6.39 -9.38 12.66
N LEU A 25 -5.10 -9.72 12.54
CA LEU A 25 -4.62 -10.81 11.65
C LEU A 25 -5.12 -12.19 12.13
N ASN A 26 -5.05 -12.46 13.43
CA ASN A 26 -5.57 -13.68 14.04
C ASN A 26 -7.10 -13.76 13.94
N ALA A 27 -7.84 -12.65 14.07
CA ALA A 27 -9.28 -12.63 13.84
C ALA A 27 -9.64 -12.88 12.35
N ALA A 28 -8.84 -12.38 11.41
CA ALA A 28 -9.02 -12.66 9.99
C ALA A 28 -8.70 -14.13 9.63
N ARG A 29 -7.66 -14.71 10.25
CA ARG A 29 -7.35 -16.15 10.16
C ARG A 29 -8.47 -16.99 10.77
N LEU A 30 -8.91 -16.67 11.97
CA LEU A 30 -10.03 -17.33 12.65
C LEU A 30 -11.32 -17.30 11.83
N ALA A 31 -11.65 -16.16 11.19
CA ALA A 31 -12.82 -16.03 10.32
C ALA A 31 -12.69 -16.74 8.97
N ALA A 32 -11.46 -17.05 8.52
CA ALA A 32 -11.21 -17.89 7.34
C ALA A 32 -11.22 -19.39 7.70
N ASP A 33 -10.76 -19.74 8.90
CA ASP A 33 -10.64 -21.11 9.39
C ASP A 33 -11.96 -21.62 10.02
N ASN A 34 -12.80 -20.73 10.58
CA ASN A 34 -13.98 -21.09 11.36
C ASN A 34 -15.15 -20.10 11.25
N ILE A 35 -16.35 -20.66 11.31
CA ILE A 35 -17.64 -19.94 11.32
C ILE A 35 -18.02 -19.44 12.75
N ASN A 36 -17.24 -19.73 13.80
CA ASN A 36 -17.62 -19.44 15.20
C ASN A 36 -16.48 -18.90 16.11
N ASP A 37 -16.51 -17.58 16.35
CA ASP A 37 -16.41 -16.86 17.66
C ASP A 37 -15.06 -16.62 18.44
N VAL A 38 -15.11 -15.58 19.30
CA VAL A 38 -14.29 -15.11 20.46
C VAL A 38 -12.98 -14.26 20.33
N ASN A 39 -12.51 -13.68 21.47
CA ASN A 39 -11.71 -12.42 21.64
C ASN A 39 -10.58 -12.56 22.74
N LEU A 40 -9.81 -11.58 23.30
CA LEU A 40 -9.75 -10.08 23.39
C LEU A 40 -8.32 -9.60 23.90
N SER A 41 -8.19 -8.38 24.48
CA SER A 41 -7.19 -7.89 25.48
C SER A 41 -5.76 -7.41 25.10
N ASP A 42 -5.24 -6.36 25.77
CA ASP A 42 -4.19 -5.41 25.31
C ASP A 42 -3.07 -5.01 26.31
N ILE A 43 -1.80 -4.89 25.87
CA ILE A 43 -0.68 -4.29 26.67
C ILE A 43 0.63 -3.84 25.92
N ASP A 44 0.77 -4.04 24.60
CA ASP A 44 2.08 -4.23 23.91
C ASP A 44 3.26 -3.27 24.23
N GLU A 45 4.32 -3.81 24.83
CA GLU A 45 5.56 -3.07 25.12
C GLU A 45 6.50 -2.89 23.90
N ARG A 46 6.35 -3.68 22.82
CA ARG A 46 7.30 -3.70 21.69
C ARG A 46 7.36 -2.38 20.93
N ASP A 47 6.30 -1.57 21.00
CA ASP A 47 6.23 -0.25 20.38
C ASP A 47 6.94 0.85 21.20
N HIS A 48 7.28 0.60 22.48
CA HIS A 48 7.87 1.60 23.38
C HIS A 48 9.19 2.25 22.93
N PRO A 49 10.14 1.56 22.25
CA PRO A 49 11.41 2.17 21.82
C PRO A 49 11.28 3.22 20.69
N TYR A 50 10.16 3.19 19.95
CA TYR A 50 9.97 3.98 18.73
C TYR A 50 9.11 5.25 18.95
N ILE A 51 8.56 5.41 20.15
CA ILE A 51 7.80 6.58 20.58
C ILE A 51 8.75 7.76 20.85
N ASP A 52 8.52 8.88 20.17
CA ASP A 52 9.16 10.15 20.55
C ASP A 52 8.49 10.73 21.81
N ARG A 53 9.18 10.59 22.94
CA ARG A 53 8.75 11.13 24.25
C ARG A 53 9.13 12.60 24.45
N GLN A 54 9.96 13.19 23.60
CA GLN A 54 10.37 14.60 23.65
C GLN A 54 9.46 15.48 22.78
N ALA A 55 8.93 14.96 21.67
CA ALA A 55 7.99 15.66 20.80
C ALA A 55 6.58 15.87 21.41
N GLY A 56 6.34 15.38 22.63
CA GLY A 56 5.05 15.43 23.32
C GLY A 56 3.99 14.50 22.72
N ARG A 57 2.78 14.56 23.30
CA ARG A 57 1.58 13.96 22.70
C ARG A 57 0.89 14.99 21.81
N THR A 58 0.09 14.53 20.84
CA THR A 58 -0.88 15.40 20.17
C THR A 58 -1.99 15.83 21.13
N THR A 59 -2.83 16.79 20.73
CA THR A 59 -3.98 17.28 21.53
C THR A 59 -4.94 16.15 21.90
N GLU A 60 -5.05 15.14 21.04
CA GLU A 60 -5.87 13.92 21.20
C GLU A 60 -5.16 12.81 22.00
N GLY A 61 -3.91 13.03 22.42
CA GLY A 61 -3.11 12.11 23.23
C GLY A 61 -2.18 11.17 22.45
N PHE A 62 -2.10 11.25 21.12
CA PHE A 62 -1.30 10.33 20.31
C PHE A 62 0.22 10.58 20.44
N CYS A 63 0.99 9.50 20.41
CA CYS A 63 2.45 9.56 20.35
C CYS A 63 2.94 9.76 18.90
N ARG A 64 4.08 10.43 18.72
CA ARG A 64 4.72 10.61 17.41
C ARG A 64 5.82 9.57 17.19
N LEU A 65 6.01 9.15 15.94
CA LEU A 65 7.16 8.34 15.50
C LEU A 65 8.28 9.26 15.01
N LYS A 66 9.52 8.78 15.14
CA LYS A 66 10.71 9.41 14.54
C LYS A 66 10.89 8.97 13.10
N ASN A 67 11.04 9.93 12.18
CA ASN A 67 11.13 9.68 10.74
C ASN A 67 12.38 8.86 10.39
N GLU A 68 13.48 9.12 11.10
CA GLU A 68 14.80 8.52 10.94
C GLU A 68 14.77 7.01 11.25
N THR A 69 13.81 6.56 12.06
CA THR A 69 13.60 5.15 12.41
C THR A 69 12.42 4.51 11.69
N ALA A 70 11.72 5.23 10.80
CA ALA A 70 10.44 4.76 10.25
C ALA A 70 10.56 3.44 9.46
N LEU A 71 11.58 3.32 8.59
CA LEU A 71 11.81 2.08 7.81
C LEU A 71 12.16 0.91 8.73
N LYS A 72 13.05 1.12 9.72
CA LYS A 72 13.36 0.11 10.74
C LYS A 72 12.09 -0.33 11.49
N TYR A 73 11.28 0.62 11.96
CA TYR A 73 10.04 0.29 12.67
C TYR A 73 9.08 -0.52 11.78
N CYS A 74 8.94 -0.19 10.49
CA CYS A 74 8.18 -1.01 9.55
C CYS A 74 8.73 -2.45 9.42
N ILE A 75 10.05 -2.64 9.40
CA ILE A 75 10.69 -3.98 9.37
C ILE A 75 10.40 -4.76 10.66
N GLU A 76 10.55 -4.15 11.84
CA GLU A 76 10.30 -4.79 13.14
C GLU A 76 8.82 -5.21 13.31
N ARG A 77 7.89 -4.38 12.82
CA ARG A 77 6.46 -4.73 12.75
C ARG A 77 6.19 -5.86 11.76
N ALA A 78 6.82 -5.83 10.59
CA ALA A 78 6.69 -6.89 9.59
C ALA A 78 7.21 -8.24 10.12
N ILE A 79 8.35 -8.25 10.83
CA ILE A 79 8.87 -9.42 11.56
C ILE A 79 7.87 -9.90 12.62
N SER A 80 7.22 -8.98 13.33
CA SER A 80 6.19 -9.32 14.33
C SER A 80 4.89 -9.88 13.71
N TYR A 81 4.55 -9.47 12.48
CA TYR A 81 3.35 -9.92 11.77
C TYR A 81 3.57 -11.21 10.96
N ALA A 82 4.80 -11.52 10.59
CA ALA A 82 5.15 -12.63 9.71
C ALA A 82 4.62 -14.02 10.09
N PRO A 83 4.42 -14.40 11.37
CA PRO A 83 3.76 -15.66 11.73
C PRO A 83 2.26 -15.70 11.41
N TYR A 84 1.61 -14.53 11.23
CA TYR A 84 0.16 -14.37 11.22
C TYR A 84 -0.41 -13.96 9.86
N CYS A 85 0.43 -13.78 8.83
CA CYS A 85 -0.01 -13.42 7.48
C CYS A 85 0.82 -14.08 6.37
N ASP A 86 0.17 -14.41 5.26
CA ASP A 86 0.80 -15.09 4.12
C ASP A 86 1.71 -14.14 3.31
N LEU A 87 1.28 -12.88 3.14
CA LEU A 87 2.04 -11.79 2.51
C LEU A 87 2.11 -10.56 3.43
N ILE A 88 3.20 -9.81 3.34
CA ILE A 88 3.36 -8.52 4.04
C ILE A 88 3.45 -7.36 3.03
N TRP A 89 2.78 -6.25 3.32
CA TRP A 89 2.83 -5.00 2.55
C TRP A 89 3.27 -3.84 3.46
N MET A 90 4.29 -3.10 3.03
CA MET A 90 4.64 -1.79 3.56
C MET A 90 4.18 -0.72 2.56
N GLU A 91 3.38 0.24 3.00
CA GLU A 91 3.01 1.41 2.18
C GLU A 91 4.19 2.41 2.16
N THR A 92 4.60 2.85 0.98
CA THR A 92 5.73 3.78 0.77
C THR A 92 5.26 5.20 0.44
N SER A 93 6.10 6.19 0.74
CA SER A 93 5.86 7.59 0.32
C SER A 93 6.25 7.86 -1.14
N HIS A 94 7.16 7.05 -1.69
CA HIS A 94 7.73 7.16 -3.03
C HIS A 94 7.95 5.76 -3.64
N PRO A 95 8.03 5.64 -4.98
CA PRO A 95 8.34 4.37 -5.66
C PRO A 95 9.85 4.10 -5.61
N THR A 96 10.40 3.83 -4.42
CA THR A 96 11.84 3.59 -4.24
C THR A 96 12.16 2.09 -4.18
N LEU A 97 13.10 1.65 -5.03
CA LEU A 97 13.55 0.24 -5.06
C LEU A 97 14.58 -0.08 -3.97
N SER A 98 15.36 0.89 -3.48
CA SER A 98 16.24 0.71 -2.31
C SER A 98 15.46 0.34 -1.06
N ASP A 99 14.41 1.10 -0.77
CA ASP A 99 13.63 0.98 0.45
C ASP A 99 12.82 -0.34 0.44
N ALA A 100 12.33 -0.73 -0.75
CA ALA A 100 11.70 -2.02 -0.99
C ALA A 100 12.67 -3.19 -0.78
N LYS A 101 13.92 -3.05 -1.25
CA LYS A 101 14.97 -4.05 -1.05
C LYS A 101 15.38 -4.17 0.42
N GLU A 102 15.67 -3.06 1.10
CA GLU A 102 16.06 -3.03 2.51
C GLU A 102 14.95 -3.62 3.40
N PHE A 103 13.69 -3.30 3.11
CA PHE A 103 12.53 -3.90 3.79
C PHE A 103 12.49 -5.43 3.60
N ALA A 104 12.59 -5.91 2.35
CA ALA A 104 12.53 -7.33 2.04
C ALA A 104 13.71 -8.11 2.66
N GLU A 105 14.94 -7.59 2.57
CA GLU A 105 16.13 -8.18 3.19
C GLU A 105 16.09 -8.10 4.72
N GLY A 106 15.51 -7.04 5.28
CA GLY A 106 15.31 -6.86 6.72
C GLY A 106 14.42 -7.96 7.31
N VAL A 107 13.26 -8.20 6.72
CA VAL A 107 12.32 -9.25 7.18
C VAL A 107 12.87 -10.65 6.91
N ARG A 108 13.55 -10.87 5.78
CA ARG A 108 14.08 -12.19 5.40
C ARG A 108 15.27 -12.68 6.23
N LYS A 109 15.92 -11.81 7.00
CA LYS A 109 16.88 -12.22 8.05
C LYS A 109 16.24 -13.07 9.15
N VAL A 110 14.91 -12.99 9.32
CA VAL A 110 14.14 -13.78 10.28
C VAL A 110 13.22 -14.79 9.59
N TYR A 111 12.61 -14.42 8.45
CA TYR A 111 11.68 -15.28 7.70
C TYR A 111 12.07 -15.37 6.21
N PRO A 112 13.05 -16.22 5.83
CA PRO A 112 13.64 -16.25 4.49
C PRO A 112 12.62 -16.37 3.34
N ASP A 113 11.63 -17.26 3.50
CA ASP A 113 10.65 -17.57 2.46
C ASP A 113 9.46 -16.59 2.41
N LYS A 114 9.44 -15.55 3.27
CA LYS A 114 8.31 -14.64 3.34
C LYS A 114 8.06 -13.92 2.01
N LEU A 115 6.79 -13.88 1.61
CA LEU A 115 6.30 -13.21 0.42
C LEU A 115 5.85 -11.78 0.75
N PHE A 116 6.00 -10.89 -0.22
CA PHE A 116 5.64 -9.48 -0.05
C PHE A 116 4.62 -9.02 -1.09
N ALA A 117 3.93 -7.92 -0.78
CA ALA A 117 3.02 -7.23 -1.67
C ALA A 117 3.35 -5.73 -1.78
N TYR A 118 3.18 -5.14 -2.96
CA TYR A 118 3.56 -3.75 -3.26
C TYR A 118 2.45 -2.97 -3.97
N ASN A 119 2.10 -1.81 -3.41
CA ASN A 119 1.18 -0.86 -4.02
C ASN A 119 1.94 0.03 -5.02
N CYS A 120 1.74 -0.23 -6.31
CA CYS A 120 2.16 0.66 -7.39
C CYS A 120 1.20 1.87 -7.45
N SER A 121 1.32 2.75 -6.45
CA SER A 121 0.35 3.80 -6.16
C SER A 121 0.22 4.87 -7.26
N PRO A 122 -0.99 5.17 -7.74
CA PRO A 122 -1.25 6.36 -8.56
C PRO A 122 -1.08 7.70 -7.84
N SER A 123 -0.93 7.70 -6.51
CA SER A 123 -0.58 8.92 -5.76
C SER A 123 0.89 9.34 -5.96
N PHE A 124 1.73 8.48 -6.54
CA PHE A 124 3.09 8.86 -6.95
C PHE A 124 3.07 9.60 -8.29
N ASN A 125 3.79 10.72 -8.39
CA ASN A 125 4.14 11.28 -9.69
C ASN A 125 5.32 10.48 -10.28
N TRP A 126 5.00 9.33 -10.89
CA TRP A 126 5.98 8.37 -11.42
C TRP A 126 7.08 9.00 -12.27
N ARG A 127 6.73 9.89 -13.20
CA ARG A 127 7.70 10.59 -14.07
C ARG A 127 8.55 11.66 -13.37
N LYS A 128 8.18 12.09 -12.16
CA LYS A 128 9.03 12.95 -11.31
C LYS A 128 10.06 12.13 -10.52
N HIS A 129 9.84 10.83 -10.32
CA HIS A 129 10.71 9.97 -9.52
C HIS A 129 11.58 9.00 -10.34
N LEU A 130 11.12 8.53 -11.50
CA LEU A 130 11.77 7.47 -12.28
C LEU A 130 11.86 7.82 -13.78
N ARG A 131 12.93 7.35 -14.44
CA ARG A 131 13.13 7.50 -15.89
C ARG A 131 12.32 6.41 -16.64
N PRO A 132 12.03 6.56 -17.95
CA PRO A 132 11.28 5.55 -18.73
C PRO A 132 11.82 4.12 -18.56
N VAL A 133 13.15 3.96 -18.72
CA VAL A 133 13.84 2.66 -18.62
C VAL A 133 13.82 2.02 -17.22
N ASP A 134 13.45 2.78 -16.19
CA ASP A 134 13.29 2.31 -14.81
C ASP A 134 11.81 1.92 -14.56
N LEU A 135 10.87 2.69 -15.10
CA LEU A 135 9.43 2.40 -15.05
C LEU A 135 9.10 1.04 -15.69
N GLU A 136 9.68 0.76 -16.85
CA GLU A 136 9.53 -0.51 -17.59
C GLU A 136 10.02 -1.74 -16.79
N LYS A 137 10.93 -1.54 -15.82
CA LYS A 137 11.58 -2.62 -15.04
C LYS A 137 11.07 -2.71 -13.61
N PHE A 138 10.46 -1.65 -13.08
CA PHE A 138 10.11 -1.50 -11.67
C PHE A 138 9.43 -2.74 -11.07
N GLN A 139 8.38 -3.25 -11.72
CA GLN A 139 7.65 -4.45 -11.25
C GLN A 139 8.47 -5.74 -11.36
N LYS A 140 9.36 -5.85 -12.35
CA LYS A 140 10.24 -7.01 -12.53
C LYS A 140 11.31 -7.06 -11.43
N GLU A 141 11.87 -5.91 -11.07
CA GLU A 141 12.87 -5.79 -10.00
C GLU A 141 12.24 -6.02 -8.61
N LEU A 142 11.04 -5.48 -8.35
CA LEU A 142 10.22 -5.85 -7.19
C LEU A 142 9.91 -7.37 -7.16
N GLY A 143 9.59 -7.96 -8.31
CA GLY A 143 9.30 -9.39 -8.45
C GLY A 143 10.50 -10.28 -8.12
N ALA A 144 11.71 -9.82 -8.42
CA ALA A 144 12.96 -10.47 -8.02
C ALA A 144 13.24 -10.33 -6.51
N MET A 145 12.97 -9.17 -5.91
CA MET A 145 13.10 -8.95 -4.46
C MET A 145 12.11 -9.78 -3.64
N GLY A 146 10.99 -10.20 -4.21
CA GLY A 146 10.00 -11.08 -3.55
C GLY A 146 8.60 -10.48 -3.39
N PHE A 147 8.35 -9.30 -3.97
CA PHE A 147 7.01 -8.73 -4.05
C PHE A 147 6.22 -9.49 -5.13
N LYS A 148 5.53 -10.57 -4.73
CA LYS A 148 4.82 -11.48 -5.63
C LYS A 148 3.39 -11.04 -5.94
N TYR A 149 2.79 -10.17 -5.11
CA TYR A 149 1.52 -9.52 -5.42
C TYR A 149 1.75 -8.01 -5.61
N GLN A 150 1.47 -7.49 -6.80
CA GLN A 150 1.71 -6.08 -7.16
C GLN A 150 0.46 -5.50 -7.81
N PHE A 151 0.02 -4.33 -7.36
CA PHE A 151 -1.31 -3.81 -7.69
C PHE A 151 -1.31 -2.28 -7.79
N ILE A 152 -2.15 -1.73 -8.66
CA ILE A 152 -2.32 -0.28 -8.86
C ILE A 152 -3.65 0.15 -8.24
N THR A 153 -3.61 0.69 -7.02
CA THR A 153 -4.79 0.91 -6.16
C THR A 153 -5.94 1.72 -6.76
N LEU A 154 -5.66 2.69 -7.64
CA LEU A 154 -6.66 3.59 -8.22
C LEU A 154 -6.75 3.49 -9.76
N ALA A 155 -6.29 2.39 -10.36
CA ALA A 155 -6.27 2.22 -11.82
C ALA A 155 -7.65 2.46 -12.45
N GLY A 156 -8.69 1.74 -12.00
CA GLY A 156 -10.05 1.88 -12.53
C GLY A 156 -10.63 3.29 -12.36
N PHE A 157 -10.30 3.99 -11.27
CA PHE A 157 -10.71 5.38 -11.08
C PHE A 157 -10.07 6.31 -12.12
N HIS A 158 -8.74 6.25 -12.27
CA HIS A 158 -8.03 7.09 -13.24
C HIS A 158 -8.44 6.79 -14.68
N CYS A 159 -8.54 5.52 -15.07
CA CYS A 159 -8.95 5.13 -16.42
C CYS A 159 -10.37 5.61 -16.74
N ASN A 160 -11.35 5.34 -15.87
CA ASN A 160 -12.75 5.70 -16.11
C ASN A 160 -13.00 7.22 -16.04
N SER A 161 -12.44 7.91 -15.04
CA SER A 161 -12.61 9.36 -14.93
C SER A 161 -11.90 10.11 -16.07
N PHE A 162 -10.78 9.60 -16.60
CA PHE A 162 -10.12 10.20 -17.75
C PHE A 162 -10.86 9.94 -19.07
N SER A 163 -11.30 8.70 -19.33
CA SER A 163 -12.00 8.35 -20.58
C SER A 163 -13.33 9.11 -20.71
N VAL A 164 -14.13 9.17 -19.64
CA VAL A 164 -15.39 9.93 -19.61
C VAL A 164 -15.13 11.44 -19.77
N TYR A 165 -14.08 11.98 -19.15
CA TYR A 165 -13.72 13.40 -19.29
C TYR A 165 -13.30 13.77 -20.72
N ASP A 166 -12.40 13.00 -21.34
CA ASP A 166 -11.93 13.30 -22.71
C ASP A 166 -13.04 13.05 -23.75
N LEU A 167 -13.88 12.02 -23.57
CA LEU A 167 -15.07 11.83 -24.39
C LEU A 167 -16.01 13.04 -24.27
N ALA A 168 -16.38 13.46 -23.06
CA ALA A 168 -17.27 14.62 -22.86
C ALA A 168 -16.70 15.91 -23.47
N ARG A 169 -15.39 16.13 -23.33
CA ARG A 169 -14.67 17.27 -23.92
C ARG A 169 -14.71 17.23 -25.45
N LYS A 170 -14.37 16.10 -26.07
CA LYS A 170 -14.42 15.90 -27.53
C LYS A 170 -15.85 15.96 -28.08
N TYR A 171 -16.84 15.45 -27.34
CA TYR A 171 -18.24 15.41 -27.73
C TYR A 171 -18.88 16.80 -27.72
N ARG A 172 -18.52 17.65 -26.73
CA ARG A 172 -18.86 19.09 -26.75
C ARG A 172 -18.36 19.80 -28.03
N GLU A 173 -17.21 19.38 -28.55
CA GLU A 173 -16.54 20.01 -29.69
C GLU A 173 -16.98 19.44 -31.05
N ARG A 174 -17.37 18.17 -31.12
CA ARG A 174 -17.59 17.44 -32.39
C ARG A 174 -18.82 16.52 -32.42
N GLY A 175 -19.63 16.49 -31.36
CA GLY A 175 -20.82 15.66 -31.24
C GLY A 175 -20.55 14.17 -31.52
N MET A 176 -21.45 13.53 -32.26
CA MET A 176 -21.40 12.10 -32.57
C MET A 176 -20.10 11.64 -33.22
N ALA A 177 -19.34 12.49 -33.92
CA ALA A 177 -18.04 12.11 -34.49
C ALA A 177 -17.04 11.68 -33.38
N ALA A 178 -17.08 12.32 -32.22
CA ALA A 178 -16.25 11.95 -31.07
C ALA A 178 -16.68 10.63 -30.40
N TYR A 179 -17.95 10.24 -30.54
CA TYR A 179 -18.46 8.96 -30.05
C TYR A 179 -18.19 7.84 -31.06
N SER A 180 -18.36 8.11 -32.35
CA SER A 180 -17.97 7.19 -33.44
C SER A 180 -16.47 6.87 -33.39
N GLU A 181 -15.61 7.84 -33.08
CA GLU A 181 -14.18 7.57 -32.83
C GLU A 181 -13.96 6.58 -31.68
N LEU A 182 -14.70 6.68 -30.57
CA LEU A 182 -14.59 5.71 -29.48
C LEU A 182 -15.01 4.31 -29.96
N GLN A 183 -16.14 4.22 -30.67
CA GLN A 183 -16.69 2.97 -31.19
C GLN A 183 -15.76 2.28 -32.22
N GLU A 184 -15.12 3.04 -33.10
CA GLU A 184 -14.11 2.45 -34.02
C GLU A 184 -12.86 1.95 -33.27
N ASN A 185 -12.43 2.63 -32.19
CA ASN A 185 -11.35 2.12 -31.33
C ASN A 185 -11.75 0.84 -30.57
N GLU A 186 -13.03 0.68 -30.23
CA GLU A 186 -13.56 -0.58 -29.67
C GLU A 186 -13.49 -1.69 -30.73
N PHE A 187 -14.02 -1.46 -31.94
CA PHE A 187 -13.95 -2.43 -33.05
C PHE A 187 -12.52 -2.77 -33.49
N ASP A 188 -11.57 -1.83 -33.45
CA ASP A 188 -10.16 -2.12 -33.73
C ASP A 188 -9.49 -2.94 -32.61
N SER A 189 -9.96 -2.80 -31.36
CA SER A 189 -9.48 -3.60 -30.23
C SER A 189 -9.98 -5.04 -30.26
N GLU A 190 -11.14 -5.31 -30.88
CA GLU A 190 -11.70 -6.67 -31.06
C GLU A 190 -10.95 -7.52 -32.11
N LYS A 191 -10.01 -6.93 -32.86
CA LYS A 191 -9.28 -7.59 -33.97
C LYS A 191 -7.91 -8.18 -33.55
N LEU A 192 -7.58 -8.16 -32.26
CA LEU A 192 -6.27 -8.51 -31.68
C LEU A 192 -6.28 -9.83 -30.89
#